data_AF-A0A6C0FXH2-F1
#
_entry.id   AF-A0A6C0FXH2-F1
#
_cell.length_a   1.000
_cell.length_b   1.000
_cell.length_c   1.000
_cell.angle_alpha   90.00
_cell.angle_beta   90.00
_cell.angle_gamma   90.00
#
_symmetry.space_group_name_H-M   'P 1'
#
loop_
_entity.id
_entity.type
_entity.pdbx_description
1 polymer ?
#
loop_
_entity_poly.entity_id
_entity_poly.type
_entity_poly.pdbx_seq_one_letter_code
_entity_poly.pdbx_strand_id
1 'polypeptide(L)'
;MPVRVRGFVEEPTRAPSRTPDRGFAVVLARTEHDVVKVVRGTTVLGYLPPAWSQVVDFELWSCEQAGEPALARALLEGRPGERDLFVMLDWPRRRS
;
A
#
# COMPACT_ATOMS: atom_id res chain seq x y z
N MET A 1 4.28 -3.45 11.33
CA MET A 1 5.07 -4.54 10.72
C MET A 1 4.94 -4.45 9.21
N PRO A 2 5.99 -4.75 8.43
CA PRO A 2 5.89 -4.81 6.98
C PRO A 2 5.02 -5.99 6.53
N VAL A 3 4.24 -5.80 5.48
CA VAL A 3 3.36 -6.83 4.89
C VAL A 3 3.68 -6.97 3.41
N ARG A 4 3.97 -8.19 2.95
CA ARG A 4 4.21 -8.48 1.54
C ARG A 4 2.91 -8.36 0.74
N VAL A 5 2.96 -7.59 -0.33
CA VAL A 5 1.84 -7.39 -1.27
C VAL A 5 1.72 -8.58 -2.20
N ARG A 6 0.51 -9.11 -2.35
CA ARG A 6 0.19 -10.21 -3.28
C ARG A 6 -0.03 -9.69 -4.69
N GLY A 7 0.45 -10.45 -5.66
CA GLY A 7 0.29 -10.13 -7.08
C GLY A 7 0.94 -8.80 -7.43
N PHE A 8 2.08 -8.49 -6.80
CA PHE A 8 2.77 -7.23 -7.01
C PHE A 8 3.15 -7.09 -8.49
N VAL A 9 2.77 -5.96 -9.09
CA VAL A 9 3.18 -5.58 -10.44
C VAL A 9 4.19 -4.45 -10.30
N GLU A 10 5.43 -4.72 -10.68
CA GLU A 10 6.47 -3.70 -10.78
C GLU A 10 6.12 -2.78 -11.96
N GLU A 11 5.50 -1.64 -11.64
CA GLU A 11 5.25 -0.60 -12.63
C GLU A 11 6.60 -0.13 -13.20
N PRO A 12 6.75 0.03 -14.53
CA PRO A 12 7.96 0.55 -15.15
C PRO A 12 8.13 2.00 -14.72
N THR A 13 8.72 2.17 -13.54
CA THR A 13 8.81 3.47 -12.91
C THR A 13 9.80 4.28 -13.72
N ARG A 14 9.39 5.45 -14.24
CA ARG A 14 10.32 6.48 -14.68
C ARG A 14 11.10 6.88 -13.42
N ALA A 15 12.33 6.36 -13.33
CA ALA A 15 13.15 6.21 -12.12
C ALA A 15 12.89 7.20 -10.97
N PRO A 16 12.68 6.72 -9.71
CA PRO A 16 13.05 7.50 -8.56
C PRO A 16 14.57 7.34 -8.34
N SER A 17 15.21 8.46 -8.05
CA SER A 17 16.63 8.63 -7.75
C SER A 17 17.18 7.58 -6.78
N ARG A 18 18.18 6.81 -7.25
CA ARG A 18 19.45 6.40 -6.63
C ARG A 18 19.61 6.33 -5.09
N THR A 19 18.57 5.99 -4.33
CA THR A 19 18.68 5.73 -2.90
C THR A 19 17.92 4.45 -2.54
N PRO A 20 18.57 3.41 -1.99
CA PRO A 20 17.93 2.12 -1.70
C PRO A 20 16.96 2.09 -0.51
N ASP A 21 16.63 3.22 0.14
CA ASP A 21 16.11 3.16 1.53
C ASP A 21 15.02 4.17 1.92
N ARG A 22 14.32 4.80 0.97
CA ARG A 22 13.19 5.69 1.32
C ARG A 22 11.91 5.13 0.73
N GLY A 23 11.15 4.44 1.57
CA GLY A 23 9.84 3.94 1.21
C GLY A 23 8.98 5.05 0.60
N PHE A 24 8.22 4.71 -0.43
CA PHE A 24 7.35 5.65 -1.14
C PHE A 24 5.93 5.61 -0.58
N ALA A 25 5.22 6.73 -0.68
CA ALA A 25 3.82 6.78 -0.28
C ALA A 25 2.93 6.03 -1.30
N VAL A 26 2.07 5.17 -0.79
CA VAL A 26 0.99 4.49 -1.51
C VAL A 26 -0.33 4.74 -0.79
N VAL A 27 -1.42 4.62 -1.52
CA VAL A 27 -2.78 4.69 -0.98
C VAL A 27 -3.33 3.28 -0.88
N LEU A 28 -4.09 3.02 0.17
CA LEU A 28 -4.89 1.80 0.30
C LEU A 28 -6.33 2.12 -0.09
N ALA A 29 -6.96 1.20 -0.83
CA ALA A 29 -8.32 1.36 -1.32
C ALA A 29 -9.10 0.06 -1.20
N ARG A 30 -10.39 0.16 -0.87
CA ARG A 30 -11.30 -0.99 -0.79
C ARG A 30 -11.77 -1.44 -2.18
N THR A 31 -12.26 -2.66 -2.25
CA THR A 31 -12.99 -3.19 -3.40
C THR A 31 -14.39 -3.60 -2.97
N GLU A 32 -15.26 -3.88 -3.94
CA GLU A 32 -16.62 -4.40 -3.70
C GLU A 32 -16.64 -5.73 -2.91
N HIS A 33 -15.51 -6.46 -2.84
CA HIS A 33 -15.40 -7.78 -2.21
C HIS A 33 -14.45 -7.77 -0.99
N ASP A 34 -14.32 -6.63 -0.28
CA ASP A 34 -13.49 -6.46 0.92
C ASP A 34 -11.99 -6.76 0.74
N VAL A 35 -11.50 -6.78 -0.51
CA VAL A 35 -10.07 -6.89 -0.82
C VAL A 35 -9.47 -5.50 -0.83
N VAL A 36 -8.38 -5.30 -0.07
CA VAL A 36 -7.65 -4.02 -0.04
C VAL A 36 -6.57 -4.01 -1.13
N LYS A 37 -6.65 -3.00 -2.00
CA LYS A 37 -5.67 -2.72 -3.06
C LYS A 37 -4.61 -1.75 -2.56
N VAL A 38 -3.37 -1.98 -2.99
CA VAL A 38 -2.27 -1.02 -2.86
C VAL A 38 -2.17 -0.24 -4.17
N VAL A 39 -2.31 1.08 -4.09
CA VAL A 39 -2.44 1.96 -5.26
C VAL A 39 -1.37 3.04 -5.24
N ARG A 40 -0.81 3.34 -6.42
CA ARG A 40 -0.01 4.55 -6.65
C ARG A 40 -0.69 5.35 -7.76
N GLY A 41 -1.20 6.53 -7.41
CA GLY A 41 -2.03 7.31 -8.34
C GLY A 41 -3.30 6.54 -8.69
N THR A 42 -3.43 6.11 -9.95
CA THR A 42 -4.54 5.26 -10.44
C THR A 42 -4.11 3.82 -10.70
N THR A 43 -2.82 3.51 -10.58
CA THR A 43 -2.26 2.18 -10.85
C THR A 43 -2.41 1.28 -9.62
N VAL A 44 -3.04 0.12 -9.80
CA VAL A 44 -3.07 -0.94 -8.78
C VAL A 44 -1.75 -1.69 -8.82
N LEU A 45 -0.97 -1.59 -7.74
CA LEU A 45 0.31 -2.28 -7.60
C LEU A 45 0.13 -3.71 -7.08
N GLY A 46 -0.98 -4.01 -6.41
CA GLY A 46 -1.29 -5.35 -5.91
C GLY A 46 -2.31 -5.31 -4.77
N TYR A 47 -2.35 -6.38 -3.98
CA TYR A 47 -3.38 -6.59 -2.96
C TYR A 47 -2.76 -6.99 -1.63
N LEU A 48 -3.36 -6.58 -0.51
CA LEU A 48 -2.96 -7.13 0.78
C LEU A 48 -3.36 -8.61 0.88
N PRO A 49 -2.59 -9.43 1.63
CA PRO A 49 -3.02 -10.78 1.97
C PRO A 49 -4.39 -10.77 2.68
N PRO A 50 -5.22 -11.83 2.54
CA PRO A 50 -6.57 -11.85 3.11
C PRO A 50 -6.64 -11.51 4.60
N ALA A 51 -5.76 -12.09 5.41
CA ALA A 51 -5.70 -11.83 6.85
C ALA A 51 -5.45 -10.36 7.19
N TRP A 52 -4.66 -9.66 6.37
CA TRP A 52 -4.42 -8.23 6.54
C TRP A 52 -5.53 -7.37 5.93
N SER A 53 -6.14 -7.80 4.83
CA SER A 53 -7.27 -7.08 4.22
C SER A 53 -8.42 -6.91 5.21
N GLN A 54 -8.77 -7.98 5.95
CA GLN A 54 -9.82 -7.93 6.97
C GLN A 54 -9.52 -6.93 8.10
N VAL A 55 -8.29 -6.89 8.59
CA VAL A 55 -7.87 -5.96 9.65
C VAL A 55 -7.90 -4.50 9.17
N VAL A 56 -7.52 -4.28 7.92
CA VAL A 56 -7.35 -2.94 7.35
C VAL A 56 -8.67 -2.35 6.83
N ASP A 57 -9.66 -3.19 6.49
CA ASP A 57 -10.94 -2.75 5.94
C ASP A 57 -11.69 -1.76 6.85
N PHE A 58 -11.72 -2.03 8.16
CA PHE A 58 -12.39 -1.16 9.13
C PHE A 58 -11.74 0.23 9.25
N GLU A 59 -10.41 0.28 9.26
CA GLU A 59 -9.64 1.53 9.32
C GLU A 59 -9.85 2.35 8.04
N LEU A 60 -9.83 1.69 6.89
CA LEU A 60 -10.14 2.31 5.59
C LEU A 60 -11.53 2.90 5.56
N TRP A 61 -12.54 2.14 5.96
CA TRP A 61 -13.92 2.63 6.05
C TRP A 61 -13.99 3.88 6.94
N SER A 62 -13.28 3.88 8.07
CA SER A 62 -13.24 5.03 8.99
C SER A 62 -12.58 6.26 8.35
N CYS A 63 -11.50 6.09 7.58
CA CYS A 63 -10.87 7.17 6.81
C CYS A 63 -11.80 7.70 5.70
N GLU A 64 -12.49 6.82 4.98
CA GLU A 64 -13.46 7.17 3.94
C GLU A 64 -14.61 8.02 4.52
N GLN A 65 -15.16 7.64 5.68
CA GLN A 65 -16.18 8.43 6.38
C GLN A 65 -15.67 9.80 6.83
N ALA A 66 -14.37 9.94 7.07
CA ALA A 66 -13.73 11.21 7.43
C ALA A 66 -13.32 12.06 6.21
N GLY A 67 -13.44 11.54 4.98
CA GLY A 67 -12.96 12.20 3.76
C GLY A 67 -11.43 12.23 3.64
N GLU A 68 -10.72 11.39 4.40
CA GLU A 68 -9.27 11.35 4.46
C GLU A 68 -8.71 10.12 3.71
N PRO A 69 -7.59 10.25 2.97
CA PRO A 69 -6.96 9.10 2.34
C PRO A 69 -6.18 8.24 3.35
N ALA A 70 -6.35 6.92 3.24
CA ALA A 70 -5.57 5.94 3.96
C ALA A 70 -4.18 5.75 3.31
N LEU A 71 -3.16 6.37 3.88
CA LEU A 71 -1.78 6.33 3.37
C LEU A 71 -0.97 5.19 4.00
N ALA A 72 -0.03 4.64 3.23
CA ALA A 72 0.98 3.73 3.72
C ALA A 72 2.32 4.04 3.04
N ARG A 73 3.41 3.60 3.66
CA ARG A 73 4.74 3.66 3.04
C ARG A 73 5.10 2.28 2.53
N ALA A 74 5.73 2.19 1.37
CA ALA A 74 6.11 0.92 0.79
C ALA A 74 7.59 0.88 0.45
N LEU A 75 8.22 -0.27 0.69
CA LEU A 75 9.61 -0.57 0.41
C LEU A 75 9.65 -1.69 -0.63
N LEU A 76 10.60 -1.60 -1.56
CA LEU A 76 10.87 -2.64 -2.55
C LEU A 76 12.16 -3.35 -2.17
N GLU A 77 12.08 -4.68 -2.04
CA GLU A 77 13.23 -5.51 -1.70
C GLU A 77 13.54 -6.48 -2.83
N GLY A 78 14.82 -6.71 -3.14
CA GLY A 78 15.27 -7.65 -4.18
C GLY A 78 15.81 -7.00 -5.47
N ARG A 79 16.23 -7.85 -6.43
CA ARG A 79 16.74 -7.44 -7.74
C ARG A 79 15.58 -7.08 -8.68
N PRO A 80 15.73 -6.13 -9.61
CA PRO A 80 14.70 -5.83 -10.62
C PRO A 80 14.17 -7.11 -11.28
N GLY A 81 12.84 -7.26 -11.37
CA GLY A 81 12.19 -8.48 -11.87
C GLY A 81 11.99 -9.60 -10.83
N GLU A 82 12.67 -9.54 -9.69
CA GLU A 82 12.52 -10.45 -8.54
C GLU A 82 12.04 -9.68 -7.28
N ARG A 83 11.65 -8.41 -7.42
CA ARG A 83 11.32 -7.56 -6.28
C ARG A 83 9.98 -7.88 -5.65
N ASP A 84 9.98 -7.79 -4.33
CA ASP A 84 8.76 -7.81 -3.52
C ASP A 84 8.46 -6.42 -2.97
N LEU A 85 7.16 -6.07 -2.98
CA LEU A 85 6.66 -4.86 -2.35
C LEU A 85 6.19 -5.18 -0.92
N PHE A 86 6.77 -4.47 0.05
CA PHE A 86 6.38 -4.52 1.45
C PHE A 86 5.75 -3.20 1.87
N VAL A 87 4.55 -3.24 2.45
CA VAL A 87 3.89 -2.03 2.96
C VAL A 87 4.03 -1.93 4.47
N MET A 88 4.39 -0.74 4.93
CA MET A 88 4.32 -0.26 6.29
C MET A 88 3.10 0.65 6.40
N LEU A 89 2.13 0.22 7.19
CA LEU A 89 0.89 0.96 7.41
C LEU A 89 1.17 2.14 8.36
N ASP A 90 0.75 3.33 7.95
CA ASP A 90 0.87 4.56 8.74
C ASP A 90 -0.47 5.29 8.69
N TRP A 91 -1.26 5.12 9.74
CA TRP A 91 -2.56 5.78 9.81
C TRP A 91 -2.38 7.18 10.38
N PRO A 92 -2.97 8.23 9.76
CA PRO A 92 -3.12 9.49 10.43
C PRO A 92 -4.02 9.25 11.64
N ARG A 93 -3.42 8.96 12.81
CA ARG A 93 -4.13 8.98 14.08
C ARG A 93 -4.84 10.32 14.15
N ARG A 94 -6.17 10.29 14.32
CA ARG A 94 -6.97 11.47 14.65
C ARG A 94 -6.14 12.35 15.58
N ARG A 95 -5.72 13.53 15.10
CA ARG A 95 -5.31 14.60 16.01
C ARG A 95 -6.57 14.96 16.77
N SER A 96 -6.72 14.41 17.97
CA SER A 96 -7.59 14.95 19.00
C SER A 96 -7.20 16.38 19.30
#